data_AF-A0A2A4V8F9-F1
#
_entry.id   AF-A0A2A4V8F9-F1
#
_cell.length_a   1.000
_cell.length_b   1.000
_cell.length_c   1.000
_cell.angle_alpha   90.00
_cell.angle_beta   90.00
_cell.angle_gamma   90.00
#
_symmetry.space_group_name_H-M   'P 1'
#
loop_
_entity.id
_entity.type
_entity.pdbx_description
1 polymer ?
#
loop_
_entity_poly.entity_id
_entity_poly.type
_entity_poly.pdbx_seq_one_letter_code
_entity_poly.pdbx_strand_id
1 'polypeptide(L)'
;MTDTAPEVHSLSLNETRNVAVSMVGKLDSGETLTGTPTIAEVDTSDLTLTNKAVSTKKLTINGEEINASLALQFTVSSSAKGNYTVNLKCSTDGSQIIDGDVTIIVC
;
A
#
# COMPACT_ATOMS: atom_id res chain seq x y z
N MET A 1 -5.63 18.59 -9.17
CA MET A 1 -5.84 17.42 -8.30
C MET A 1 -5.88 16.22 -9.20
N THR A 2 -4.76 15.50 -9.29
CA THR A 2 -4.72 14.24 -10.04
C THR A 2 -5.26 13.19 -9.08
N ASP A 3 -6.51 12.81 -9.25
CA ASP A 3 -7.05 11.55 -8.76
C ASP A 3 -6.21 10.43 -9.39
N THR A 4 -5.08 10.09 -8.74
CA THR A 4 -4.38 8.85 -9.05
C THR A 4 -5.35 7.75 -8.66
N ALA A 5 -5.87 7.03 -9.65
CA ALA A 5 -6.76 5.90 -9.42
C ALA A 5 -6.14 4.96 -8.36
N PRO A 6 -6.96 4.38 -7.46
CA PRO A 6 -6.46 3.46 -6.45
C PRO A 6 -5.63 2.38 -7.13
N GLU A 7 -4.43 2.13 -6.60
CA GLU A 7 -3.58 1.08 -7.16
C GLU A 7 -4.33 -0.27 -7.03
N VAL A 8 -4.32 -1.07 -8.09
CA VAL A 8 -5.06 -2.34 -8.14
C VAL A 8 -4.07 -3.49 -8.24
N HIS A 9 -4.15 -4.42 -7.27
CA HIS A 9 -3.36 -5.64 -7.28
C HIS A 9 -4.26 -6.86 -7.37
N SER A 10 -3.91 -7.78 -8.26
CA SER A 10 -4.59 -9.09 -8.36
C SER A 10 -3.71 -10.21 -7.83
N LEU A 11 -4.34 -11.18 -7.17
CA LEU A 11 -3.74 -12.45 -6.76
C LEU A 11 -4.74 -13.60 -6.89
N SER A 12 -4.23 -14.82 -6.92
CA SER A 12 -5.04 -16.04 -6.89
C SER A 12 -5.46 -16.38 -5.46
N LEU A 13 -6.58 -17.09 -5.30
CA LEU A 13 -6.99 -17.63 -3.99
C LEU A 13 -5.85 -18.42 -3.31
N ASN A 14 -5.59 -18.14 -2.02
CA ASN A 14 -4.49 -18.69 -1.20
C ASN A 14 -3.07 -18.36 -1.70
N GLU A 15 -2.92 -17.51 -2.72
CA GLU A 15 -1.62 -16.98 -3.10
C GLU A 15 -1.15 -15.97 -2.04
N THR A 16 0.16 -15.95 -1.79
CA THR A 16 0.80 -14.91 -0.99
C THR A 16 1.59 -14.01 -1.91
N ARG A 17 1.32 -12.71 -1.89
CA ARG A 17 1.95 -11.74 -2.77
C ARG A 17 2.50 -10.55 -2.00
N ASN A 18 3.65 -10.04 -2.44
CA ASN A 18 4.17 -8.77 -1.97
C ASN A 18 3.55 -7.64 -2.79
N VAL A 19 3.00 -6.66 -2.10
CA VAL A 19 2.38 -5.48 -2.65
C VAL A 19 3.22 -4.27 -2.25
N ALA A 20 3.45 -3.38 -3.20
CA ALA A 20 4.03 -2.07 -2.96
C ALA A 20 3.01 -1.03 -3.44
N VAL A 21 2.88 0.07 -2.68
CA VAL A 21 1.97 1.17 -3.04
C VAL A 21 2.71 2.49 -2.95
N SER A 22 2.63 3.29 -4.02
CA SER A 22 3.25 4.63 -4.07
C SER A 22 2.44 5.64 -3.27
N MET A 23 3.12 6.43 -2.42
CA MET A 23 2.51 7.54 -1.68
C MET A 23 2.98 8.90 -2.20
N VAL A 24 3.78 8.94 -3.27
CA VAL A 24 4.39 10.18 -3.80
C VAL A 24 3.35 11.25 -4.12
N GLY A 25 2.19 10.86 -4.66
CA GLY A 25 1.12 11.82 -4.99
C GLY A 25 0.41 12.43 -3.78
N LYS A 26 0.69 11.95 -2.56
CA LYS A 26 0.09 12.43 -1.31
C LYS A 26 1.09 13.12 -0.38
N LEU A 27 2.39 12.98 -0.65
CA LEU A 27 3.47 13.60 0.10
C LEU A 27 3.74 15.02 -0.39
N ASP A 28 4.11 15.90 0.52
CA ASP A 28 4.64 17.20 0.15
C ASP A 28 6.07 17.09 -0.39
N SER A 29 6.50 18.10 -1.17
CA SER A 29 7.83 18.08 -1.79
C SER A 29 8.94 18.02 -0.73
N GLY A 30 9.74 16.94 -0.79
CA GLY A 30 10.86 16.71 0.12
C GLY A 30 10.50 15.92 1.37
N GLU A 31 9.23 15.53 1.52
CA GLU A 31 8.74 14.74 2.63
C GLU A 31 8.93 13.24 2.39
N THR A 32 9.12 12.48 3.47
CA THR A 32 9.24 11.02 3.43
C THR A 32 8.36 10.32 4.46
N LEU A 33 7.97 9.08 4.15
CA LEU A 33 7.26 8.20 5.07
C LEU A 33 8.20 7.69 6.15
N THR A 34 7.69 7.59 7.38
CA THR A 34 8.45 7.12 8.54
C THR A 34 7.63 6.19 9.42
N GLY A 35 8.33 5.44 10.28
CA GLY A 35 7.72 4.53 11.23
C GLY A 35 7.09 3.28 10.59
N THR A 36 6.16 2.67 11.32
CA THR A 36 5.43 1.47 10.88
C THR A 36 4.05 1.87 10.38
N PRO A 37 3.70 1.57 9.12
CA PRO A 37 2.39 1.90 8.59
C PRO A 37 1.28 1.05 9.23
N THR A 38 0.08 1.62 9.31
CA THR A 38 -1.14 0.88 9.59
C THR A 38 -1.79 0.49 8.26
N ILE A 39 -1.92 -0.80 8.02
CA ILE A 39 -2.50 -1.35 6.79
C ILE A 39 -3.59 -2.32 7.22
N ALA A 40 -4.83 -2.01 6.84
CA ALA A 40 -6.01 -2.73 7.28
C ALA A 40 -7.03 -2.84 6.16
N GLU A 41 -7.64 -4.01 6.03
CA GLU A 41 -8.84 -4.19 5.23
C GLU A 41 -10.02 -3.46 5.88
N VAL A 42 -10.93 -2.93 5.07
CA VAL A 42 -12.02 -2.06 5.55
C VAL A 42 -13.22 -2.86 6.08
N ASP A 43 -13.69 -3.88 5.36
CA ASP A 43 -15.07 -4.39 5.56
C ASP A 43 -15.18 -5.85 6.02
N THR A 44 -14.36 -6.78 5.52
CA THR A 44 -14.63 -8.23 5.64
C THR A 44 -13.65 -9.01 6.54
N SER A 45 -12.43 -8.52 6.71
CA SER A 45 -11.33 -9.18 7.44
C SER A 45 -10.91 -10.56 6.87
N ASP A 46 -11.09 -10.76 5.56
CA ASP A 46 -10.69 -11.98 4.85
C ASP A 46 -9.22 -11.97 4.41
N LEU A 47 -8.58 -10.80 4.39
CA LEU A 47 -7.19 -10.62 4.02
C LEU A 47 -6.27 -10.81 5.21
N THR A 48 -5.27 -11.67 5.04
CA THR A 48 -4.11 -11.72 5.95
C THR A 48 -3.04 -10.77 5.46
N LEU A 49 -2.90 -9.63 6.16
CA LEU A 49 -1.96 -8.55 5.84
C LEU A 49 -0.79 -8.55 6.83
N THR A 50 0.43 -8.78 6.34
CA THR A 50 1.66 -8.91 7.15
C THR A 50 2.81 -8.10 6.56
N ASN A 51 3.98 -8.08 7.24
CA ASN A 51 5.20 -7.40 6.78
C ASN A 51 5.02 -5.92 6.37
N LYS A 52 4.16 -5.22 7.11
CA LYS A 52 3.77 -3.83 6.85
C LYS A 52 4.95 -2.92 7.15
N ALA A 53 5.51 -2.28 6.14
CA ALA A 53 6.71 -1.46 6.27
C ALA A 53 6.77 -0.34 5.23
N VAL A 54 7.53 0.70 5.53
CA VAL A 54 7.98 1.68 4.54
C VAL A 54 9.09 1.06 3.68
N SER A 55 9.12 1.41 2.40
CA SER A 55 10.16 0.98 1.46
C SER A 55 11.56 1.46 1.87
N THR A 56 12.52 0.55 1.91
CA THR A 56 13.92 0.85 2.25
C THR A 56 14.83 0.99 1.03
N LYS A 57 14.29 0.71 -0.16
CA LYS A 57 14.98 0.76 -1.46
C LYS A 57 14.06 1.39 -2.50
N LYS A 58 14.66 1.84 -3.60
CA LYS A 58 13.92 2.28 -4.79
C LYS A 58 13.11 1.11 -5.36
N LEU A 59 11.83 1.34 -5.65
CA LEU A 59 10.90 0.37 -6.20
C LEU A 59 10.38 0.84 -7.56
N THR A 60 10.00 -0.10 -8.42
CA THR A 60 9.26 0.22 -9.64
C THR A 60 7.81 -0.16 -9.43
N ILE A 61 6.91 0.83 -9.40
CA ILE A 61 5.48 0.68 -9.14
C ILE A 61 4.73 1.27 -10.32
N ASN A 62 3.85 0.48 -10.96
CA ASN A 62 3.13 0.88 -12.19
C ASN A 62 4.02 1.44 -13.32
N GLY A 63 5.28 0.98 -13.40
CA GLY A 63 6.26 1.44 -14.39
C GLY A 63 7.02 2.71 -14.00
N GLU A 64 6.72 3.32 -12.86
CA GLU A 64 7.43 4.50 -12.34
C GLU A 64 8.45 4.11 -11.27
N GLU A 65 9.60 4.78 -11.26
CA GLU A 65 10.60 4.61 -10.21
C GLU A 65 10.24 5.46 -8.98
N ILE A 66 9.95 4.79 -7.87
CA ILE A 66 9.64 5.40 -6.59
C ILE A 66 10.84 5.26 -5.66
N ASN A 67 11.37 6.40 -5.20
CA ASN A 67 12.51 6.40 -4.28
C ASN A 67 12.18 5.71 -2.95
N ALA A 68 13.24 5.30 -2.24
CA ALA A 68 13.10 4.77 -0.89
C ALA A 68 12.35 5.77 0.01
N SER A 69 11.62 5.25 0.99
CA SER A 69 10.81 6.01 1.93
C SER A 69 9.61 6.75 1.32
N LEU A 70 9.24 6.50 0.06
CA LEU A 70 8.07 7.11 -0.59
C LEU A 70 6.97 6.11 -0.96
N ALA A 71 7.20 4.82 -0.70
CA ALA A 71 6.23 3.75 -0.92
C ALA A 71 6.05 2.90 0.35
N LEU A 72 4.88 2.31 0.48
CA LEU A 72 4.57 1.29 1.48
C LEU A 72 4.68 -0.09 0.87
N GLN A 73 5.06 -1.07 1.68
CA GLN A 73 5.11 -2.48 1.30
C GLN A 73 4.41 -3.33 2.35
N PHE A 74 3.74 -4.37 1.88
CA PHE A 74 3.14 -5.38 2.74
C PHE A 74 2.98 -6.69 1.96
N THR A 75 2.79 -7.77 2.71
CA THR A 75 2.43 -9.07 2.15
C THR A 75 0.95 -9.29 2.36
N VAL A 76 0.26 -9.73 1.31
CA VAL A 76 -1.17 -10.07 1.33
C VAL A 76 -1.38 -11.53 0.94
N SER A 77 -2.32 -12.17 1.61
CA SER A 77 -2.90 -13.45 1.20
C SER A 77 -4.38 -13.45 1.58
N SER A 78 -5.17 -14.30 0.93
CA SER A 78 -6.60 -14.43 1.23
C SER A 78 -7.08 -15.86 1.02
N SER A 79 -8.02 -16.29 1.85
CA SER A 79 -8.73 -17.56 1.74
C SER A 79 -10.10 -17.44 1.08
N ALA A 80 -10.52 -16.22 0.71
CA ALA A 80 -11.79 -15.94 0.05
C ALA A 80 -11.59 -15.14 -1.24
N LYS A 81 -12.49 -15.36 -2.21
CA LYS A 81 -12.50 -14.59 -3.46
C LYS A 81 -13.29 -13.31 -3.26
N GLY A 82 -12.85 -12.23 -3.86
CA GLY A 82 -13.52 -10.95 -3.73
C GLY A 82 -12.69 -9.76 -4.16
N ASN A 83 -13.32 -8.60 -4.10
CA ASN A 83 -12.68 -7.31 -4.26
C ASN A 83 -12.61 -6.65 -2.88
N TYR A 84 -11.41 -6.35 -2.41
CA TYR A 84 -11.15 -5.87 -1.08
C TYR A 84 -10.51 -4.49 -1.13
N THR A 85 -11.08 -3.56 -0.37
CA THR A 85 -10.45 -2.24 -0.15
C THR A 85 -9.53 -2.34 1.07
N VAL A 86 -8.28 -1.95 0.90
CA VAL A 86 -7.30 -1.86 1.98
C VAL A 86 -6.93 -0.40 2.19
N ASN A 87 -7.13 0.07 3.42
CA ASN A 87 -6.71 1.38 3.85
C ASN A 87 -5.25 1.34 4.33
N LEU A 88 -4.50 2.36 3.95
CA LEU A 88 -3.11 2.56 4.27
C LEU A 88 -2.99 3.85 5.07
N LYS A 89 -2.29 3.82 6.19
CA LYS A 89 -1.93 5.04 6.94
C LYS A 89 -0.48 5.00 7.33
N CYS A 90 0.22 6.10 7.17
CA CYS A 90 1.61 6.20 7.59
C CYS A 90 1.95 7.61 8.04
N SER A 91 2.81 7.70 9.06
CA SER A 91 3.37 8.96 9.51
C SER A 91 4.46 9.43 8.54
N THR A 92 4.72 10.72 8.54
CA THR A 92 5.79 11.32 7.75
C THR A 92 6.82 12.04 8.63
N ASP A 93 7.98 12.36 8.07
CA ASP A 93 8.97 13.24 8.72
C ASP A 93 8.48 14.69 8.89
N GLY A 94 7.48 15.10 8.11
CA GLY A 94 6.73 16.35 8.27
C GLY A 94 5.77 16.39 9.48
N SER A 95 5.72 15.32 10.29
CA SER A 95 4.80 15.19 11.43
C SER A 95 3.31 15.14 11.06
N GLN A 96 2.99 14.71 9.84
CA GLN A 96 1.62 14.43 9.41
C GLN A 96 1.36 12.93 9.30
N ILE A 97 0.07 12.59 9.20
CA ILE A 97 -0.38 11.23 8.87
C ILE A 97 -1.05 11.30 7.51
N ILE A 98 -0.57 10.50 6.57
CA ILE A 98 -1.14 10.39 5.23
C ILE A 98 -1.97 9.12 5.13
N ASP A 99 -3.18 9.28 4.61
CA ASP A 99 -4.09 8.19 4.27
C ASP A 99 -3.94 7.78 2.79
N GLY A 100 -3.96 6.48 2.52
CA GLY A 100 -3.88 5.82 1.23
C GLY A 100 -4.94 4.72 1.12
N ASP A 101 -5.20 4.29 -0.10
CA ASP A 101 -6.11 3.19 -0.38
C ASP A 101 -5.60 2.39 -1.58
N VAL A 102 -5.82 1.09 -1.54
CA VAL A 102 -5.43 0.13 -2.58
C VAL A 102 -6.53 -0.92 -2.69
N THR A 103 -6.84 -1.32 -3.92
CA THR A 103 -7.81 -2.39 -4.17
C THR A 103 -7.08 -3.70 -4.43
N ILE A 104 -7.46 -4.74 -3.71
CA ILE A 104 -6.96 -6.10 -3.86
C ILE A 104 -8.05 -6.97 -4.47
N ILE A 105 -7.78 -7.59 -5.61
CA ILE A 105 -8.70 -8.49 -6.31
C ILE A 105 -8.19 -9.93 -6.14
N VAL A 106 -9.01 -10.79 -5.55
CA VAL A 106 -8.72 -12.22 -5.38
C VAL A 106 -9.59 -13.04 -6.33
N CYS A 107 -8.94 -13.70 -7.30
CA CYS A 107 -9.59 -14.47 -8.37
C CYS A 107 -9.60 -15.99 -8.14
#